data_AF-A0A1J4QH65-F1
#
_entry.id   AF-A0A1J4QH65-F1
#
_cell.length_a   1.000
_cell.length_b   1.000
_cell.length_c   1.000
_cell.angle_alpha   90.00
_cell.angle_beta   90.00
_cell.angle_gamma   90.00
#
_symmetry.space_group_name_H-M   'P 1'
#
loop_
_entity.id
_entity.type
_entity.pdbx_description
1 polymer ?
#
loop_
_entity_poly.entity_id
_entity_poly.type
_entity_poly.pdbx_seq_one_letter_code
_entity_poly.pdbx_strand_id
1 'polypeptide(L)'
;MFKSVVIALSTLLLSACAGLSQYSVSEGEIEKSLYTLLEQQAPRFTQGLVETRVDNLDLQIGPDNRQVVRLNLQGETAINALIARFPAQLDLAIEGRPVYDRQQNAIFLRDLKLLQSKVDAFGYKGDMTAASAGMMQLLRAVLENQPVYRLDDSRYSWLSKAPVAMDIAPGRLVFSPRFSD
;
A
#
# COMPACT_ATOMS: atom_id res chain seq x y z
N MET A 1 -32.21 9.69 44.57
CA MET A 1 -32.15 8.61 43.55
C MET A 1 -32.03 9.15 42.13
N PHE A 2 -32.72 10.25 41.76
CA PHE A 2 -32.63 10.84 40.40
C PHE A 2 -31.24 11.39 40.01
N LYS A 3 -30.50 11.97 40.97
CA LYS A 3 -29.15 12.55 40.73
C LYS A 3 -28.10 11.50 40.32
N SER A 4 -28.20 10.28 40.83
CA SER A 4 -27.26 9.19 40.52
C SER A 4 -27.48 8.62 39.12
N VAL A 5 -28.72 8.66 38.61
CA VAL A 5 -29.07 8.21 37.25
C VAL A 5 -28.53 9.19 36.20
N VAL A 6 -28.59 10.50 36.47
CA VAL A 6 -28.05 11.53 35.57
C VAL A 6 -26.53 11.42 35.44
N ILE A 7 -25.82 11.17 36.55
CA ILE A 7 -24.35 11.03 36.56
C ILE A 7 -23.92 9.75 35.82
N ALA A 8 -24.62 8.64 36.00
CA ALA A 8 -24.33 7.38 35.30
C ALA A 8 -24.57 7.49 33.78
N LEU A 9 -25.59 8.23 33.35
CA LEU A 9 -25.90 8.47 31.94
C LEU A 9 -24.86 9.38 31.26
N SER A 10 -24.36 10.40 31.97
CA SER A 10 -23.27 11.26 31.48
C SER A 10 -21.95 10.51 31.30
N THR A 11 -21.62 9.54 32.17
CA THR A 11 -20.40 8.73 32.01
C THR A 11 -20.49 7.72 30.87
N LEU A 12 -21.69 7.27 30.49
CA LEU A 12 -21.87 6.38 29.32
C LEU A 12 -21.72 7.11 27.98
N LEU A 13 -22.09 8.39 27.92
CA LEU A 13 -22.01 9.21 26.70
C LEU A 13 -20.58 9.61 26.34
N LEU A 14 -19.65 9.68 27.30
CA LEU A 14 -18.23 9.98 26.99
C LEU A 14 -17.48 8.79 26.37
N SER A 15 -17.92 7.56 26.60
CA SER A 15 -17.31 6.35 26.01
C SER A 15 -17.66 6.15 24.53
N ALA A 16 -18.62 6.92 23.98
CA ALA A 16 -19.10 6.79 22.61
C ALA A 16 -18.24 7.55 21.56
N CYS A 17 -17.31 8.41 21.98
CA CYS A 17 -16.44 9.15 21.04
C CYS A 17 -15.19 8.38 20.58
N ALA A 18 -14.95 7.16 21.05
CA ALA A 18 -13.78 6.36 20.62
C ALA A 18 -13.94 5.68 19.25
N GLY A 19 -15.11 5.79 18.61
CA GLY A 19 -15.46 5.06 17.37
C GLY A 19 -15.55 5.92 16.10
N LEU A 20 -14.95 7.12 16.06
CA LEU A 20 -15.02 8.05 14.92
C LEU A 20 -14.09 7.69 13.73
N SER A 21 -13.67 6.43 13.60
CA SER A 21 -12.91 5.93 12.43
C SER A 21 -13.73 4.96 11.58
N GLN A 22 -15.01 5.28 11.32
CA GLN A 22 -15.91 4.38 10.56
C GLN A 22 -15.52 4.23 9.08
N TYR A 23 -14.70 5.15 8.56
CA TYR A 23 -14.26 5.16 7.17
C TYR A 23 -12.73 5.14 7.09
N SER A 24 -12.13 4.03 7.52
CA SER A 24 -10.70 3.79 7.32
C SER A 24 -10.45 2.57 6.46
N VAL A 25 -9.28 2.51 5.82
CA VAL A 25 -8.75 1.31 5.17
C VAL A 25 -7.47 0.92 5.90
N SER A 26 -7.40 -0.31 6.38
CA SER A 26 -6.26 -0.83 7.14
C SER A 26 -5.10 -1.28 6.24
N GLU A 27 -3.91 -1.43 6.83
CA GLU A 27 -2.74 -2.02 6.17
C GLU A 27 -3.07 -3.35 5.49
N GLY A 28 -3.67 -4.30 6.21
CA GLY A 28 -3.97 -5.64 5.68
C GLY A 28 -4.95 -5.63 4.50
N GLU A 29 -5.85 -4.65 4.43
CA GLU A 29 -6.76 -4.51 3.29
C GLU A 29 -6.03 -4.03 2.02
N ILE A 30 -5.14 -3.06 2.16
CA ILE A 30 -4.33 -2.57 1.04
C ILE A 30 -3.31 -3.63 0.65
N GLU A 31 -2.63 -4.25 1.63
CA GLU A 31 -1.64 -5.31 1.42
C GLU A 31 -2.23 -6.46 0.59
N LYS A 32 -3.39 -6.98 0.99
CA LYS A 32 -4.06 -8.07 0.28
C LYS A 32 -4.44 -7.67 -1.15
N SER A 33 -5.05 -6.49 -1.31
CA SER A 33 -5.45 -5.96 -2.61
C SER A 33 -4.25 -5.74 -3.53
N LEU A 34 -3.17 -5.18 -2.98
CA LEU A 34 -1.93 -4.91 -3.68
C LEU A 34 -1.22 -6.20 -4.10
N TYR A 35 -1.15 -7.20 -3.22
CA TYR A 35 -0.61 -8.51 -3.55
C TYR A 35 -1.39 -9.14 -4.72
N THR A 36 -2.73 -9.12 -4.68
CA THR A 36 -3.58 -9.57 -5.80
C THR A 36 -3.33 -8.78 -7.09
N LEU A 37 -3.17 -7.47 -7.01
CA LEU A 37 -2.83 -6.63 -8.17
C LEU A 37 -1.49 -7.07 -8.78
N LEU A 38 -0.46 -7.29 -7.96
CA LEU A 38 0.85 -7.71 -8.45
C LEU A 38 0.82 -9.11 -9.09
N GLU A 39 0.06 -10.05 -8.53
CA GLU A 39 -0.15 -11.36 -9.14
C GLU A 39 -0.84 -11.24 -10.51
N GLN A 40 -1.89 -10.42 -10.61
CA GLN A 40 -2.58 -10.17 -11.89
C GLN A 40 -1.67 -9.50 -12.93
N GLN A 41 -0.72 -8.68 -12.48
CA GLN A 41 0.25 -7.98 -13.32
C GLN A 41 1.56 -8.77 -13.49
N ALA A 42 1.66 -9.99 -12.96
CA ALA A 42 2.87 -10.82 -13.05
C ALA A 42 3.44 -10.92 -14.48
N PRO A 43 2.63 -11.07 -15.55
CA PRO A 43 3.15 -11.09 -16.91
C PRO A 43 3.90 -9.81 -17.33
N ARG A 44 3.63 -8.65 -16.71
CA ARG A 44 4.36 -7.40 -16.96
C ARG A 44 5.74 -7.38 -16.34
N PHE A 45 6.00 -8.24 -15.35
CA PHE A 45 7.30 -8.38 -14.70
C PHE A 45 8.24 -9.32 -15.46
N THR A 46 7.81 -9.83 -16.61
CA THR A 46 8.64 -10.59 -17.55
C THR A 46 8.97 -9.74 -18.77
N GLN A 47 10.26 -9.46 -18.96
CA GLN A 47 10.77 -8.67 -20.08
C GLN A 47 11.92 -9.41 -20.78
N GLY A 48 11.67 -9.87 -22.00
CA GLY A 48 12.65 -10.64 -22.76
C GLY A 48 13.01 -11.93 -22.03
N LEU A 49 14.27 -12.05 -21.61
CA LEU A 49 14.77 -13.21 -20.84
C LEU A 49 14.66 -13.03 -19.33
N VAL A 50 14.34 -11.82 -18.84
CA VAL A 50 14.23 -11.54 -17.42
C VAL A 50 12.81 -11.80 -16.96
N GLU A 51 12.65 -12.62 -15.94
CA GLU A 51 11.38 -12.91 -15.28
C GLU A 51 11.50 -12.51 -13.81
N THR A 52 10.53 -11.75 -13.30
CA THR A 52 10.50 -11.38 -11.89
C THR A 52 9.17 -11.77 -11.26
N ARG A 53 9.24 -12.38 -10.08
CA ARG A 53 8.11 -12.82 -9.29
C ARG A 53 8.19 -12.15 -7.92
N VAL A 54 7.04 -11.76 -7.40
CA VAL A 54 6.88 -11.26 -6.04
C VAL A 54 6.29 -12.40 -5.21
N ASP A 55 6.93 -12.68 -4.08
CA ASP A 55 6.62 -13.83 -3.22
C ASP A 55 5.94 -13.37 -1.94
N ASN A 56 6.38 -12.22 -1.44
CA ASN A 56 5.89 -11.64 -0.21
C ASN A 56 5.82 -10.11 -0.33
N LEU A 57 4.84 -9.53 0.36
CA LEU A 57 4.61 -8.10 0.41
C LEU A 57 4.21 -7.73 1.84
N ASP A 58 4.97 -6.84 2.46
CA ASP A 58 4.63 -6.20 3.73
C ASP A 58 4.37 -4.71 3.48
N LEU A 59 3.22 -4.22 3.95
CA LEU A 59 2.80 -2.84 3.77
C LEU A 59 2.62 -2.16 5.13
N GLN A 60 3.29 -1.01 5.28
CA GLN A 60 3.19 -0.17 6.46
C GLN A 60 2.69 1.22 6.10
N ILE A 61 1.61 1.67 6.74
CA ILE A 61 0.98 2.97 6.53
C ILE A 61 1.40 3.91 7.66
N GLY A 62 1.96 5.06 7.30
CA GLY A 62 2.39 6.06 8.26
C GLY A 62 3.58 5.64 9.14
N PRO A 63 4.62 4.96 8.61
CA PRO A 63 5.77 4.55 9.41
C PRO A 63 6.46 5.79 10.00
N ASP A 64 6.81 5.72 11.28
CA ASP A 64 7.49 6.81 11.99
C ASP A 64 6.70 8.14 11.94
N ASN A 65 5.36 8.06 11.88
CA ASN A 65 4.44 9.20 11.72
C ASN A 65 4.64 10.03 10.43
N ARG A 66 5.28 9.44 9.41
CA ARG A 66 5.49 10.11 8.12
C ARG A 66 4.26 9.96 7.22
N GLN A 67 4.07 10.90 6.29
CA GLN A 67 2.94 10.90 5.36
C GLN A 67 3.21 10.03 4.11
N VAL A 68 3.61 8.77 4.33
CA VAL A 68 3.97 7.81 3.28
C VAL A 68 3.46 6.41 3.62
N VAL A 69 3.50 5.53 2.62
CA VAL A 69 3.40 4.08 2.77
C VAL A 69 4.77 3.48 2.46
N ARG A 70 5.23 2.57 3.30
CA ARG A 70 6.42 1.76 3.08
C ARG A 70 6.00 0.36 2.62
N LEU A 71 6.61 -0.11 1.55
CA LEU A 71 6.40 -1.43 0.96
C LEU A 71 7.71 -2.20 1.02
N ASN A 72 7.69 -3.37 1.64
CA ASN A 72 8.80 -4.32 1.58
C ASN A 72 8.37 -5.49 0.69
N LEU A 73 9.04 -5.63 -0.45
CA LEU A 73 8.79 -6.71 -1.41
C LEU A 73 9.94 -7.71 -1.33
N GLN A 74 9.59 -8.99 -1.27
CA GLN A 74 10.55 -10.09 -1.39
C GLN A 74 10.12 -10.94 -2.57
N GLY A 75 11.07 -11.40 -3.36
CA GLY A 75 10.78 -12.15 -4.57
C GLY A 75 12.01 -12.80 -5.18
N GLU A 76 11.80 -13.30 -6.39
CA GLU A 76 12.86 -13.87 -7.22
C GLU A 76 12.88 -13.15 -8.56
N THR A 77 14.08 -12.79 -9.01
CA THR A 77 14.32 -12.40 -10.40
C THR A 77 15.25 -13.41 -11.05
N ALA A 78 14.96 -13.81 -12.29
CA ALA A 78 15.75 -14.80 -12.99
C ALA A 78 16.01 -14.41 -14.44
N ILE A 79 17.22 -14.71 -14.90
CA ILE A 79 17.54 -14.66 -16.33
C ILE A 79 17.32 -16.06 -16.90
N ASN A 80 16.33 -16.21 -17.77
CA ASN A 80 16.00 -17.43 -18.49
C ASN A 80 16.76 -17.44 -19.83
N ALA A 81 17.99 -17.98 -19.84
CA ALA A 81 18.75 -18.20 -21.07
C ALA A 81 18.31 -19.52 -21.75
N LEU A 82 18.69 -19.70 -23.02
CA LEU A 82 18.31 -20.88 -23.81
C LEU A 82 18.71 -22.22 -23.14
N ILE A 83 19.83 -22.23 -22.41
CA ILE A 83 20.43 -23.44 -21.83
C ILE A 83 20.32 -23.54 -20.31
N ALA A 84 19.96 -22.45 -19.61
CA ALA A 84 19.99 -22.37 -18.16
C ALA A 84 19.15 -21.22 -17.61
N ARG A 85 18.67 -21.36 -16.37
CA ARG A 85 18.01 -20.32 -15.58
C ARG A 85 18.95 -19.86 -14.47
N PHE A 86 19.10 -18.55 -14.32
CA PHE A 86 19.95 -17.94 -13.29
C PHE A 86 19.09 -17.13 -12.32
N PRO A 87 18.58 -17.74 -11.23
CA PRO A 87 17.75 -17.05 -10.25
C PRO A 87 18.58 -16.23 -9.27
N ALA A 88 17.97 -15.17 -8.76
CA ALA A 88 18.49 -14.28 -7.76
C ALA A 88 17.34 -13.89 -6.81
N GLN A 89 17.58 -13.93 -5.50
CA GLN A 89 16.62 -13.40 -4.54
C GLN A 89 16.68 -11.88 -4.57
N LEU A 90 15.51 -11.26 -4.49
CA LEU A 90 15.34 -9.81 -4.60
C LEU A 90 14.56 -9.31 -3.39
N ASP A 91 15.16 -8.39 -2.63
CA ASP A 91 14.49 -7.63 -1.58
C ASP A 91 14.45 -6.15 -1.96
N LEU A 92 13.27 -5.55 -1.96
CA LEU A 92 13.07 -4.12 -2.24
C LEU A 92 12.33 -3.46 -1.08
N ALA A 93 12.90 -2.38 -0.55
CA ALA A 93 12.19 -1.46 0.34
C ALA A 93 11.85 -0.18 -0.44
N ILE A 94 10.57 0.12 -0.55
CA ILE A 94 10.04 1.20 -1.38
C ILE A 94 9.16 2.11 -0.51
N GLU A 95 9.20 3.41 -0.78
CA GLU A 95 8.23 4.36 -0.26
C GLU A 95 7.36 4.91 -1.36
N GLY A 96 6.07 5.11 -1.06
CA GLY A 96 5.12 5.76 -1.94
C GLY A 96 4.19 6.68 -1.17
N ARG A 97 3.60 7.67 -1.84
CA ARG A 97 2.55 8.51 -1.26
C ARG A 97 1.18 7.95 -1.67
N PRO A 98 0.30 7.61 -0.71
CA PRO A 98 -1.07 7.24 -1.03
C PRO A 98 -1.85 8.48 -1.45
N VAL A 99 -2.58 8.37 -2.55
CA VAL A 99 -3.42 9.44 -3.09
C VAL A 99 -4.80 8.87 -3.39
N TYR A 100 -5.83 9.49 -2.81
CA TYR A 100 -7.22 9.18 -3.15
C TYR A 100 -7.61 9.87 -4.46
N ASP A 101 -8.02 9.06 -5.44
CA ASP A 101 -8.65 9.53 -6.66
C ASP A 101 -10.17 9.41 -6.51
N ARG A 102 -10.84 10.57 -6.41
CA ARG A 102 -12.29 10.64 -6.23
C ARG A 102 -13.07 10.17 -7.47
N GLN A 103 -12.55 10.38 -8.68
CA GLN A 103 -13.23 10.00 -9.92
C GLN A 103 -13.30 8.48 -10.05
N GLN A 104 -12.21 7.81 -9.71
CA GLN A 104 -12.10 6.36 -9.75
C GLN A 104 -12.55 5.70 -8.44
N ASN A 105 -12.82 6.50 -7.41
CA ASN A 105 -13.11 6.08 -6.05
C ASN A 105 -12.10 5.03 -5.54
N ALA A 106 -10.82 5.34 -5.67
CA ALA A 106 -9.74 4.39 -5.42
C ALA A 106 -8.48 5.08 -4.89
N ILE A 107 -7.61 4.27 -4.28
CA ILE A 107 -6.33 4.68 -3.71
C ILE A 107 -5.23 4.26 -4.68
N PHE A 108 -4.35 5.21 -4.99
CA PHE A 108 -3.16 5.01 -5.81
C PHE A 108 -1.91 5.23 -4.95
N LEU A 109 -0.82 4.56 -5.29
CA LEU A 109 0.50 4.88 -4.73
C LEU A 109 1.30 5.63 -5.79
N ARG A 110 1.69 6.87 -5.47
CA ARG A 110 2.44 7.74 -6.38
C ARG A 110 3.81 8.10 -5.79
N ASP A 111 4.67 8.66 -6.63
CA ASP A 111 6.00 9.13 -6.27
C ASP A 111 6.86 8.04 -5.62
N LEU A 112 6.88 6.85 -6.23
CA LEU A 112 7.58 5.72 -5.66
C LEU A 112 9.09 5.96 -5.63
N LYS A 113 9.70 5.71 -4.48
CA LYS A 113 11.13 5.85 -4.22
C LYS A 113 11.68 4.55 -3.67
N LEU A 114 12.74 4.06 -4.31
CA LEU A 114 13.51 2.94 -3.77
C LEU A 114 14.34 3.45 -2.60
N LEU A 115 14.18 2.85 -1.42
CA LEU A 115 15.00 3.11 -0.24
C LEU A 115 16.22 2.20 -0.19
N GLN A 116 16.00 0.92 -0.51
CA GLN A 116 17.01 -0.12 -0.46
C GLN A 116 16.65 -1.20 -1.46
N SER A 117 17.67 -1.74 -2.14
CA SER A 117 17.58 -2.99 -2.87
C SER A 117 18.68 -3.92 -2.41
N LYS A 118 18.36 -5.19 -2.19
CA LYS A 118 19.35 -6.24 -2.00
C LYS A 118 19.10 -7.33 -3.02
N VAL A 119 20.19 -7.86 -3.56
CA VAL A 119 20.18 -9.01 -4.46
C VAL A 119 21.13 -10.06 -3.89
N ASP A 120 20.66 -11.30 -3.80
CA ASP A 120 21.45 -12.46 -3.40
C ASP A 120 21.47 -13.49 -4.54
N ALA A 121 22.65 -13.67 -5.14
CA ALA A 121 22.85 -14.59 -6.25
C ALA A 121 24.31 -15.05 -6.34
N PHE A 122 24.55 -16.35 -6.55
CA PHE A 122 25.88 -16.91 -6.85
C PHE A 122 27.01 -16.43 -5.91
N GLY A 123 26.73 -16.27 -4.62
CA GLY A 123 27.71 -15.82 -3.62
C GLY A 123 27.90 -14.29 -3.55
N TYR A 124 27.22 -13.53 -4.40
CA TYR A 124 27.10 -12.08 -4.28
C TYR A 124 25.93 -11.71 -3.37
N LYS A 125 26.20 -10.88 -2.36
CA LYS A 125 25.19 -10.24 -1.52
C LYS A 125 25.56 -8.76 -1.40
N GLY A 126 24.72 -7.87 -1.90
CA GLY A 126 25.02 -6.45 -1.89
C GLY A 126 23.85 -5.58 -2.29
N ASP A 127 24.00 -4.28 -2.06
CA ASP A 127 23.10 -3.29 -2.63
C ASP A 127 23.33 -3.23 -4.13
N MET A 128 22.30 -3.62 -4.89
CA MET A 128 22.31 -3.52 -6.35
C MET A 128 21.18 -2.61 -6.82
N THR A 129 21.18 -1.37 -6.33
CA THR A 129 20.31 -0.31 -6.85
C THR A 129 20.25 -0.30 -8.39
N ALA A 130 21.40 -0.50 -9.07
CA ALA A 130 21.45 -0.60 -10.54
C ALA A 130 20.71 -1.82 -11.12
N ALA A 131 20.78 -3.00 -10.47
CA ALA A 131 20.08 -4.20 -10.93
C ALA A 131 18.56 -4.11 -10.69
N SER A 132 18.16 -3.42 -9.62
CA SER A 132 16.73 -3.20 -9.31
C SER A 132 16.07 -2.07 -10.10
N ALA A 133 16.83 -1.28 -10.87
CA ALA A 133 16.29 -0.14 -11.61
C ALA A 133 15.20 -0.55 -12.61
N GLY A 134 15.40 -1.67 -13.33
CA GLY A 134 14.39 -2.21 -14.25
C GLY A 134 13.11 -2.62 -13.53
N MET A 135 13.22 -3.35 -12.41
CA MET A 135 12.07 -3.73 -11.60
C MET A 135 11.34 -2.51 -11.04
N MET A 136 12.07 -1.50 -10.56
CA MET A 136 11.47 -0.25 -10.08
C MET A 136 10.70 0.50 -11.17
N GLN A 137 11.17 0.47 -12.42
CA GLN A 137 10.43 1.05 -13.54
C GLN A 137 9.11 0.31 -13.79
N LEU A 138 9.12 -1.02 -13.70
CA LEU A 138 7.91 -1.84 -13.85
C LEU A 138 6.93 -1.62 -12.69
N LEU A 139 7.43 -1.59 -11.46
CA LEU A 139 6.61 -1.30 -10.28
C LEU A 139 5.98 0.09 -10.36
N ARG A 140 6.71 1.12 -10.80
CA ARG A 140 6.13 2.44 -11.06
C ARG A 140 5.05 2.39 -12.13
N ALA A 141 5.33 1.74 -13.26
CA ALA A 141 4.37 1.61 -14.35
C ALA A 141 3.06 0.94 -13.90
N VAL A 142 3.13 -0.04 -12.99
CA VAL A 142 1.95 -0.69 -12.42
C VAL A 142 1.32 0.17 -11.32
N LEU A 143 2.03 0.45 -10.24
CA LEU A 143 1.46 0.99 -9.00
C LEU A 143 1.05 2.47 -9.09
N GLU A 144 1.69 3.26 -9.97
CA GLU A 144 1.31 4.66 -10.15
C GLU A 144 0.11 4.84 -11.11
N ASN A 145 -0.22 3.79 -11.89
CA ASN A 145 -1.27 3.82 -12.91
C ASN A 145 -2.42 2.83 -12.65
N GLN A 146 -2.29 1.95 -11.66
CA GLN A 146 -3.32 1.02 -11.23
C GLN A 146 -3.72 1.31 -9.78
N PRO A 147 -5.01 1.22 -9.44
CA PRO A 147 -5.45 1.43 -8.07
C PRO A 147 -4.95 0.28 -7.19
N VAL A 148 -4.27 0.60 -6.09
CA VAL A 148 -3.81 -0.39 -5.12
C VAL A 148 -4.96 -0.86 -4.22
N TYR A 149 -6.01 -0.04 -4.09
CA TYR A 149 -7.22 -0.38 -3.36
C TYR A 149 -8.41 0.37 -3.95
N ARG A 150 -9.51 -0.34 -4.21
CA ARG A 150 -10.75 0.27 -4.69
C ARG A 150 -11.77 0.37 -3.56
N LEU A 151 -12.41 1.53 -3.43
CA LEU A 151 -13.37 1.80 -2.36
C LEU A 151 -14.79 1.44 -2.82
N ASP A 152 -14.95 0.22 -3.35
CA ASP A 152 -16.18 -0.23 -4.01
C ASP A 152 -17.21 -0.79 -3.01
N ASP A 153 -16.82 -1.00 -1.75
CA ASP A 153 -17.76 -1.40 -0.70
C ASP A 153 -18.78 -0.29 -0.41
N SER A 154 -20.03 -0.70 -0.19
CA SER A 154 -21.14 0.13 0.29
C SER A 154 -20.76 1.13 1.40
N ARG A 155 -19.85 0.75 2.31
CA ARG A 155 -19.33 1.59 3.41
C ARG A 155 -18.63 2.86 2.92
N TYR A 156 -18.12 2.86 1.69
CA TYR A 156 -17.40 3.97 1.07
C TYR A 156 -18.15 4.65 -0.06
N SER A 157 -19.38 4.21 -0.37
CA SER A 157 -20.18 4.73 -1.49
C SER A 157 -20.48 6.24 -1.45
N TRP A 158 -20.30 6.86 -0.29
CA TRP A 158 -20.47 8.30 -0.09
C TRP A 158 -19.20 9.11 -0.46
N LEU A 159 -18.01 8.48 -0.44
CA LEU A 159 -16.74 9.18 -0.62
C LEU A 159 -16.63 9.85 -1.99
N SER A 160 -17.15 9.21 -3.03
CA SER A 160 -17.19 9.77 -4.39
C SER A 160 -18.21 10.91 -4.56
N LYS A 161 -19.21 10.98 -3.67
CA LYS A 161 -20.35 11.92 -3.76
C LYS A 161 -20.10 13.24 -3.04
N ALA A 162 -19.21 13.26 -2.04
CA ALA A 162 -18.89 14.46 -1.26
C ALA A 162 -17.41 14.88 -1.44
N PRO A 163 -17.05 16.13 -1.13
CA PRO A 163 -15.65 16.48 -0.93
C PRO A 163 -15.10 15.74 0.30
N VAL A 164 -13.98 15.04 0.12
CA VAL A 164 -13.37 14.19 1.15
C VAL A 164 -11.88 14.48 1.23
N ALA A 165 -11.34 14.48 2.45
CA ALA A 165 -9.92 14.41 2.73
C ALA A 165 -9.54 12.97 3.10
N MET A 166 -8.37 12.54 2.64
CA MET A 166 -7.74 11.30 3.09
C MET A 166 -6.49 11.67 3.87
N ASP A 167 -6.43 11.22 5.11
CA ASP A 167 -5.31 11.41 6.03
C ASP A 167 -4.62 10.08 6.32
N ILE A 168 -3.32 10.16 6.62
CA ILE A 168 -2.51 8.99 7.00
C ILE A 168 -2.40 8.97 8.52
N ALA A 169 -2.92 7.91 9.12
CA ALA A 169 -2.67 7.55 10.52
C ALA A 169 -1.81 6.28 10.57
N PRO A 170 -1.04 6.05 11.64
CA PRO A 170 -0.31 4.80 11.80
C PRO A 170 -1.25 3.59 11.65
N GLY A 171 -0.94 2.71 10.70
CA GLY A 171 -1.71 1.48 10.45
C GLY A 171 -2.90 1.61 9.49
N ARG A 172 -3.28 2.82 9.05
CA ARG A 172 -4.52 3.02 8.28
C ARG A 172 -4.62 4.35 7.55
N LEU A 173 -5.34 4.35 6.44
CA LEU A 173 -5.82 5.55 5.76
C LEU A 173 -7.20 5.91 6.31
N VAL A 174 -7.41 7.16 6.68
CA VAL A 174 -8.66 7.66 7.28
C VAL A 174 -9.30 8.65 6.33
N PHE A 175 -10.61 8.49 6.10
CA PHE A 175 -11.38 9.38 5.25
C PHE A 175 -12.32 10.23 6.09
N SER A 176 -12.32 11.54 5.83
CA SER A 176 -13.18 12.50 6.51
C SER A 176 -13.82 13.45 5.47
N PRO A 177 -15.07 13.88 5.68
CA PRO A 177 -15.65 14.92 4.84
C PRO A 177 -14.81 16.21 4.93
N ARG A 178 -14.48 16.78 3.78
CA ARG A 178 -13.79 18.07 3.70
C ARG A 178 -14.83 19.16 3.48
N PHE A 179 -15.32 19.74 4.57
CA PHE A 179 -16.08 20.98 4.50
C PHE A 179 -15.06 22.11 4.38
N SER A 180 -15.07 22.86 3.29
CA SER A 180 -14.23 24.05 3.16
C SER A 180 -14.65 25.10 4.18
N ASP A 181 -13.68 25.73 4.85
CA ASP A 181 -13.86 27.04 5.48
C ASP A 181 -14.05 28.15 4.42
#